data_AF-A0AAP0IDA8-F1
#
_entry.id   AF-A0AAP0IDA8-F1
#
_cell.length_a   1.000
_cell.length_b   1.000
_cell.length_c   1.000
_cell.angle_alpha   90.00
_cell.angle_beta   90.00
_cell.angle_gamma   90.00
#
_symmetry.space_group_name_H-M   'P 1'
#
loop_
_entity.id
_entity.type
_entity.pdbx_description
1 polymer ?
#
loop_
_entity_poly.entity_id
_entity_poly.type
_entity_poly.pdbx_seq_one_letter_code
_entity_poly.pdbx_strand_id
1 'polypeptide(L)'
;MDFSSKEVLIMDSQRKQANDQSSISNEMINIRTKNKDYMDHAVAFLEKRDGLENCLSIAMYASRVILSTSHHHQQQQHLAPSRLERFHESLRLTRQALHLGKFIEDLNKLRKLEFGSHQDLMTLNLMAHGGSGLHHFLEQFLWLEKTGLISDDGGGTFNKLDKLSNYAELVGYVGSLGLKSISLVETLQRERNLESRIRGERTASSSDNNAAGGGDHNELVMISGLKGEMIKVKEEKLKQQIQVARCFLDVAVKLALIRGEHLYFGNPFFAALKGLVLSILTTRKIWSSSY
;
A
#
# COMPACT_ATOMS: atom_id res chain seq x y z
N MET A 1 -65.31 31.23 -5.01
CA MET A 1 -64.45 30.28 -5.77
C MET A 1 -63.21 31.07 -6.17
N ASP A 2 -62.03 30.81 -5.58
CA ASP A 2 -60.69 31.17 -6.13
C ASP A 2 -59.52 30.81 -5.19
N PHE A 3 -59.63 29.69 -4.47
CA PHE A 3 -58.51 29.18 -3.65
C PHE A 3 -57.60 28.20 -4.42
N SER A 4 -58.09 27.60 -5.50
CA SER A 4 -57.36 26.54 -6.23
C SER A 4 -56.16 27.05 -7.04
N SER A 5 -56.20 28.28 -7.55
CA SER A 5 -55.13 28.78 -8.43
C SER A 5 -53.89 29.29 -7.69
N LYS A 6 -54.06 29.71 -6.42
CA LYS A 6 -52.93 30.18 -5.60
C LYS A 6 -52.10 29.02 -5.04
N GLU A 7 -52.71 27.92 -4.65
CA GLU A 7 -51.98 26.74 -4.16
C GLU A 7 -51.18 26.04 -5.28
N VAL A 8 -51.74 25.97 -6.49
CA VAL A 8 -51.03 25.43 -7.66
C VAL A 8 -49.79 26.27 -7.99
N LEU A 9 -49.89 27.60 -7.92
CA LEU A 9 -48.77 28.49 -8.19
C LEU A 9 -47.65 28.37 -7.14
N ILE A 10 -48.01 28.16 -5.87
CA ILE A 10 -47.05 27.97 -4.77
C ILE A 10 -46.34 26.62 -4.91
N MET A 11 -47.07 25.55 -5.25
CA MET A 11 -46.49 24.23 -5.47
C MET A 11 -45.54 24.20 -6.67
N ASP A 12 -45.89 24.87 -7.77
CA ASP A 12 -44.99 24.98 -8.93
C ASP A 12 -43.74 25.80 -8.63
N SER A 13 -43.86 26.87 -7.84
CA SER A 13 -42.70 27.65 -7.40
C SER A 13 -41.77 26.86 -6.48
N GLN A 14 -42.31 26.04 -5.57
CA GLN A 14 -41.48 25.18 -4.70
C GLN A 14 -40.85 24.02 -5.47
N ARG A 15 -41.56 23.44 -6.44
CA ARG A 15 -41.02 22.39 -7.31
C ARG A 15 -39.88 22.91 -8.18
N LYS A 16 -39.99 24.15 -8.67
CA LYS A 16 -38.93 24.81 -9.43
C LYS A 16 -37.70 25.10 -8.57
N GLN A 17 -37.88 25.61 -7.35
CA GLN A 17 -36.77 25.82 -6.40
C GLN A 17 -36.06 24.52 -5.99
N ALA A 18 -36.81 23.43 -5.76
CA ALA A 18 -36.22 22.12 -5.44
C ALA A 18 -35.44 21.55 -6.63
N ASN A 19 -35.93 21.76 -7.85
CA ASN A 19 -35.25 21.29 -9.07
C ASN A 19 -33.97 22.09 -9.35
N ASP A 20 -34.00 23.41 -9.12
CA ASP A 20 -32.84 24.29 -9.24
C ASP A 20 -31.78 23.97 -8.17
N GLN A 21 -32.19 23.72 -6.91
CA GLN A 21 -31.27 23.27 -5.85
C GLN A 21 -30.66 21.91 -6.16
N SER A 22 -31.44 20.96 -6.68
CA SER A 22 -30.92 19.65 -7.09
C SER A 22 -29.94 19.76 -8.27
N SER A 23 -30.18 20.70 -9.19
CA SER A 23 -29.31 20.93 -10.34
C SER A 23 -27.98 21.59 -9.91
N ILE A 24 -28.02 22.55 -8.99
CA ILE A 24 -26.82 23.16 -8.41
C ILE A 24 -26.02 22.14 -7.58
N SER A 25 -26.68 21.28 -6.80
CA SER A 25 -26.00 20.20 -6.08
C SER A 25 -25.36 19.19 -7.02
N ASN A 26 -26.06 18.79 -8.09
CA ASN A 26 -25.52 17.87 -9.09
C ASN A 26 -24.38 18.50 -9.89
N GLU A 27 -24.43 19.81 -10.19
CA GLU A 27 -23.37 20.54 -10.87
C GLU A 27 -22.16 20.76 -9.95
N MET A 28 -22.36 21.05 -8.65
CA MET A 28 -21.27 21.09 -7.67
C MET A 28 -20.62 19.72 -7.45
N ILE A 29 -21.41 18.64 -7.41
CA ILE A 29 -20.89 17.26 -7.35
C ILE A 29 -20.11 16.96 -8.63
N ASN A 30 -20.59 17.37 -9.80
CA ASN A 30 -19.92 17.20 -11.08
C ASN A 30 -18.62 18.02 -11.19
N ILE A 31 -18.58 19.24 -10.64
CA ILE A 31 -17.34 20.04 -10.55
C ILE A 31 -16.33 19.37 -9.59
N ARG A 32 -16.81 18.79 -8.49
CA ARG A 32 -15.99 18.02 -7.54
C ARG A 32 -15.46 16.71 -8.13
N THR A 33 -16.18 16.07 -9.05
CA THR A 33 -15.74 14.83 -9.72
C THR A 33 -14.98 15.07 -11.03
N LYS A 34 -15.16 16.22 -11.69
CA LYS A 34 -14.47 16.59 -12.95
C LYS A 34 -13.08 17.16 -12.73
N ASN A 35 -12.77 17.66 -11.53
CA ASN A 35 -11.39 17.88 -11.08
C ASN A 35 -10.81 16.56 -10.55
N LYS A 36 -10.43 15.64 -11.45
CA LYS A 36 -9.38 14.68 -11.10
C LYS A 36 -8.16 15.50 -10.76
N ASP A 37 -7.91 15.60 -9.46
CA ASP A 37 -6.88 16.44 -8.87
C ASP A 37 -5.53 16.16 -9.54
N TYR A 38 -4.75 17.20 -9.84
CA TYR A 38 -3.43 17.03 -10.45
C TYR A 38 -2.54 16.08 -9.64
N MET A 39 -2.74 16.04 -8.32
CA MET A 39 -2.08 15.09 -7.42
C MET A 39 -2.52 13.64 -7.64
N ASP A 40 -3.77 13.40 -7.99
CA ASP A 40 -4.27 12.07 -8.32
C ASP A 40 -3.73 11.59 -9.66
N HIS A 41 -3.59 12.50 -10.64
CA HIS A 41 -2.95 12.16 -11.91
C HIS A 41 -1.46 11.89 -11.74
N ALA A 42 -0.76 12.69 -10.92
CA ALA A 42 0.63 12.46 -10.57
C ALA A 42 0.79 11.12 -9.84
N VAL A 43 -0.07 10.79 -8.88
CA VAL A 43 -0.04 9.49 -8.19
C VAL A 43 -0.29 8.34 -9.16
N ALA A 44 -1.31 8.41 -10.03
CA ALA A 44 -1.57 7.36 -11.01
C ALA A 44 -0.39 7.17 -12.00
N PHE A 45 0.30 8.26 -12.36
CA PHE A 45 1.51 8.20 -13.17
C PHE A 45 2.69 7.55 -12.40
N LEU A 46 2.82 7.86 -11.11
CA LEU A 46 3.85 7.31 -10.22
C LEU A 46 3.60 5.84 -9.85
N GLU A 47 2.35 5.42 -9.66
CA GLU A 47 1.96 4.03 -9.41
C GLU A 47 2.34 3.12 -10.59
N LYS A 48 2.24 3.62 -11.83
CA LYS A 48 2.71 2.91 -13.02
C LYS A 48 4.24 2.71 -13.02
N ARG A 49 4.96 3.51 -12.22
CA ARG A 49 6.43 3.50 -12.05
C ARG A 49 6.88 2.63 -10.86
N ASP A 50 5.98 2.16 -10.00
CA ASP A 50 6.33 1.26 -8.88
C ASP A 50 6.92 -0.08 -9.37
N GLY A 51 6.49 -0.55 -10.56
CA GLY A 51 7.13 -1.68 -11.23
C GLY A 51 8.59 -1.43 -11.59
N LEU A 52 8.93 -0.18 -11.95
CA LEU A 52 10.30 0.23 -12.27
C LEU A 52 11.17 0.23 -11.02
N GLU A 53 10.66 0.69 -9.88
CA GLU A 53 11.41 0.68 -8.61
C GLU A 53 11.78 -0.74 -8.17
N ASN A 54 10.86 -1.69 -8.35
CA ASN A 54 11.14 -3.08 -8.03
C ASN A 54 12.20 -3.68 -8.97
N CYS A 55 12.16 -3.36 -10.26
CA CYS A 55 13.21 -3.73 -11.21
C CYS A 55 14.57 -3.13 -10.83
N LEU A 56 14.60 -1.85 -10.44
CA LEU A 56 15.80 -1.17 -9.92
C LEU A 56 16.34 -1.83 -8.65
N SER A 57 15.45 -2.24 -7.75
CA SER A 57 15.82 -2.98 -6.54
C SER A 57 16.44 -4.33 -6.88
N ILE A 58 15.84 -5.09 -7.80
CA ILE A 58 16.38 -6.36 -8.28
C ILE A 58 17.76 -6.15 -8.92
N ALA A 59 17.90 -5.18 -9.83
CA ALA A 59 19.17 -4.88 -10.50
C ALA A 59 20.26 -4.46 -9.49
N MET A 60 19.90 -3.67 -8.48
CA MET A 60 20.80 -3.19 -7.44
C MET A 60 21.26 -4.33 -6.50
N TYR A 61 20.34 -5.20 -6.06
CA TYR A 61 20.70 -6.34 -5.23
C TYR A 61 21.46 -7.41 -6.03
N ALA A 62 21.10 -7.62 -7.30
CA ALA A 62 21.84 -8.51 -8.20
C ALA A 62 23.27 -8.00 -8.44
N SER A 63 23.46 -6.69 -8.69
CA SER A 63 24.80 -6.13 -8.84
C SER A 63 25.62 -6.26 -7.56
N ARG A 64 25.00 -6.09 -6.38
CA ARG A 64 25.66 -6.28 -5.08
C ARG A 64 26.03 -7.74 -4.80
N VAL A 65 25.20 -8.70 -5.22
CA VAL A 65 25.52 -10.13 -5.17
C VAL A 65 26.72 -10.44 -6.06
N ILE A 66 26.72 -9.95 -7.30
CA ILE A 66 27.82 -10.15 -8.25
C ILE A 66 29.12 -9.52 -7.74
N LEU A 67 29.06 -8.31 -7.15
CA LEU A 67 30.22 -7.66 -6.54
C LEU A 67 30.74 -8.45 -5.33
N SER A 68 29.84 -8.98 -4.49
CA SER A 68 30.20 -9.76 -3.30
C SER A 68 30.82 -11.12 -3.65
N THR A 69 30.37 -11.77 -4.73
CA THR A 69 31.00 -13.00 -5.25
C THR A 69 32.32 -12.72 -5.97
N SER A 70 32.44 -11.57 -6.63
CA SER A 70 33.66 -11.18 -7.35
C SER A 70 34.81 -10.79 -6.41
N HIS A 71 34.53 -10.27 -5.21
CA HIS A 71 35.55 -10.02 -4.18
C HIS A 71 36.21 -11.30 -3.66
N HIS A 72 35.53 -12.45 -3.75
CA HIS A 72 36.11 -13.74 -3.39
C HIS A 72 37.04 -14.31 -4.47
N HIS A 73 37.06 -13.70 -5.67
CA HIS A 73 37.88 -14.08 -6.83
C HIS A 73 38.99 -13.06 -7.13
N GLN A 74 39.39 -12.27 -6.14
CA GLN A 74 40.34 -11.16 -6.26
C GLN A 74 41.76 -11.64 -6.55
N GLN A 75 42.00 -12.06 -7.80
CA GLN A 75 43.34 -12.03 -8.38
C GLN A 75 43.38 -11.71 -9.87
N GLN A 76 42.27 -11.59 -10.61
CA GLN A 76 42.34 -11.24 -12.03
C GLN A 76 41.24 -10.27 -12.50
N GLN A 77 41.70 -9.12 -13.02
CA GLN A 77 41.03 -8.13 -13.89
C GLN A 77 40.37 -6.89 -13.23
N HIS A 78 41.06 -5.75 -13.41
CA HIS A 78 40.88 -4.46 -12.73
C HIS A 78 39.84 -3.50 -13.38
N LEU A 79 39.01 -3.96 -14.34
CA LEU A 79 38.10 -3.08 -15.10
C LEU A 79 36.60 -3.43 -15.02
N ALA A 80 36.24 -4.70 -14.84
CA ALA A 80 34.84 -5.12 -14.68
C ALA A 80 34.19 -4.65 -13.36
N PRO A 81 34.85 -4.76 -12.18
CA PRO A 81 34.22 -4.35 -10.92
C PRO A 81 33.95 -2.84 -10.84
N SER A 82 34.79 -1.99 -11.42
CA SER A 82 34.61 -0.52 -11.38
C SER A 82 33.45 -0.02 -12.25
N ARG A 83 33.16 -0.68 -13.38
CA ARG A 83 31.97 -0.35 -14.19
C ARG A 83 30.68 -0.80 -13.51
N LEU A 84 30.71 -1.97 -12.85
CA LEU A 84 29.57 -2.50 -12.11
C LEU A 84 29.26 -1.66 -10.86
N GLU A 85 30.28 -1.11 -10.21
CA GLU A 85 30.15 -0.18 -9.10
C GLU A 85 29.49 1.13 -9.54
N ARG A 86 29.95 1.75 -10.64
CA ARG A 86 29.31 2.95 -11.21
C ARG A 86 27.86 2.69 -11.65
N PHE A 87 27.58 1.50 -12.18
CA PHE A 87 26.21 1.09 -12.50
C PHE A 87 25.36 0.92 -11.22
N HIS A 88 25.91 0.31 -10.17
CA HIS A 88 25.24 0.21 -8.87
C HIS A 88 24.93 1.60 -8.29
N GLU A 89 25.87 2.54 -8.38
CA GLU A 89 25.66 3.92 -7.98
C GLU A 89 24.56 4.60 -8.79
N SER A 90 24.55 4.47 -10.12
CA SER A 90 23.50 5.08 -10.96
C SER A 90 22.11 4.50 -10.70
N LEU A 91 22.02 3.19 -10.43
CA LEU A 91 20.77 2.56 -9.97
C LEU A 91 20.32 3.13 -8.62
N ARG A 92 21.25 3.38 -7.69
CA ARG A 92 20.97 3.99 -6.38
C ARG A 92 20.45 5.42 -6.52
N LEU A 93 21.07 6.26 -7.36
CA LEU A 93 20.59 7.62 -7.63
C LEU A 93 19.18 7.60 -8.26
N THR A 94 18.96 6.70 -9.23
CA THR A 94 17.65 6.56 -9.90
C THR A 94 16.57 6.14 -8.90
N ARG A 95 16.88 5.17 -8.03
CA ARG A 95 15.97 4.74 -6.97
C ARG A 95 15.64 5.87 -6.00
N GLN A 96 16.60 6.71 -5.62
CA GLN A 96 16.36 7.87 -4.77
C GLN A 96 15.30 8.82 -5.35
N ALA A 97 15.36 9.08 -6.66
CA ALA A 97 14.36 9.88 -7.37
C ALA A 97 12.99 9.19 -7.45
N LEU A 98 12.95 7.86 -7.33
CA LEU A 98 11.69 7.10 -7.22
C LEU A 98 11.04 7.24 -5.84
N HIS A 99 11.83 7.25 -4.76
CA HIS A 99 11.34 7.45 -3.39
C HIS A 99 10.65 8.81 -3.20
N LEU A 100 11.02 9.85 -3.95
CA LEU A 100 10.28 11.12 -3.95
C LEU A 100 8.84 10.95 -4.47
N GLY A 101 8.61 10.01 -5.38
CA GLY A 101 7.27 9.65 -5.84
C GLY A 101 6.42 9.03 -4.72
N LYS A 102 7.02 8.16 -3.90
CA LYS A 102 6.35 7.56 -2.73
C LYS A 102 5.99 8.58 -1.67
N PHE A 103 6.84 9.59 -1.47
CA PHE A 103 6.50 10.71 -0.60
C PHE A 103 5.22 11.44 -1.06
N ILE A 104 5.11 11.73 -2.36
CA ILE A 104 3.92 12.38 -2.92
C ILE A 104 2.68 11.49 -2.80
N GLU A 105 2.83 10.18 -2.99
CA GLU A 105 1.76 9.21 -2.78
C GLU A 105 1.28 9.17 -1.33
N ASP A 106 2.20 9.09 -0.36
CA ASP A 106 1.88 9.11 1.06
C ASP A 106 1.20 10.42 1.47
N LEU A 107 1.66 11.57 0.94
CA LEU A 107 0.97 12.85 1.12
C LEU A 107 -0.44 12.86 0.54
N ASN A 108 -0.64 12.28 -0.64
CA ASN A 108 -1.97 12.19 -1.23
C ASN A 108 -2.91 11.31 -0.40
N LYS A 109 -2.41 10.20 0.14
CA LYS A 109 -3.18 9.33 1.05
C LYS A 109 -3.55 10.06 2.33
N LEU A 110 -2.63 10.81 2.94
CA LEU A 110 -2.90 11.65 4.11
C LEU A 110 -3.95 12.71 3.82
N ARG A 111 -3.89 13.35 2.65
CA ARG A 111 -4.86 14.37 2.22
C ARG A 111 -6.27 13.80 2.04
N LYS A 112 -6.37 12.54 1.58
CA LYS A 112 -7.65 11.84 1.39
C LYS A 112 -8.23 11.27 2.68
N LEU A 113 -7.55 11.43 3.83
CA LEU A 113 -8.11 11.03 5.11
C LEU A 113 -9.30 11.92 5.45
N GLU A 114 -10.50 11.35 5.40
CA GLU A 114 -11.70 12.01 5.91
C GLU A 114 -11.64 12.05 7.44
N PHE A 115 -11.74 13.25 8.01
CA PHE A 115 -11.76 13.50 9.45
C PHE A 115 -13.13 13.12 10.05
N GLY A 116 -13.52 11.84 9.92
CA GLY A 116 -14.85 11.35 10.29
C GLY A 116 -14.85 9.99 11.02
N SER A 117 -15.45 10.00 12.21
CA SER A 117 -15.96 8.87 13.01
C SER A 117 -15.02 7.79 13.58
N HIS A 118 -13.84 7.50 13.01
CA HIS A 118 -12.94 6.46 13.56
C HIS A 118 -11.54 7.02 13.87
N GLN A 119 -11.41 7.66 15.03
CA GLN A 119 -10.15 8.23 15.52
C GLN A 119 -9.00 7.20 15.55
N ASP A 120 -9.28 5.95 15.89
CA ASP A 120 -8.27 4.88 15.93
C ASP A 120 -7.71 4.55 14.54
N LEU A 121 -8.56 4.51 13.51
CA LEU A 121 -8.11 4.28 12.14
C LEU A 121 -7.37 5.50 11.59
N MET A 122 -7.78 6.71 11.99
CA MET A 122 -7.11 7.94 11.58
C MET A 122 -5.69 8.03 12.15
N THR A 123 -5.50 7.75 13.45
CA THR A 123 -4.16 7.75 14.05
C THR A 123 -3.25 6.71 13.40
N LEU A 124 -3.79 5.54 13.05
CA LEU A 124 -3.03 4.48 12.42
C LEU A 124 -2.66 4.78 10.96
N ASN A 125 -3.56 5.40 10.20
CA ASN A 125 -3.27 5.91 8.86
C ASN A 125 -2.25 7.05 8.89
N LEU A 126 -2.35 7.95 9.87
CA LEU A 126 -1.38 9.02 10.07
C LEU A 126 0.00 8.44 10.43
N MET A 127 0.07 7.43 11.29
CA MET A 127 1.33 6.75 11.59
C MET A 127 1.89 6.06 10.34
N ALA A 128 1.06 5.31 9.61
CA ALA A 128 1.49 4.55 8.44
C ALA A 128 2.02 5.46 7.33
N HIS A 129 1.22 6.42 6.88
CA HIS A 129 1.53 7.29 5.75
C HIS A 129 2.37 8.51 6.17
N GLY A 130 2.15 9.05 7.37
CA GLY A 130 2.95 10.16 7.89
C GLY A 130 4.36 9.73 8.30
N GLY A 131 4.51 8.59 8.96
CA GLY A 131 5.83 8.04 9.29
C GLY A 131 6.63 7.66 8.05
N SER A 132 6.01 6.94 7.11
CA SER A 132 6.61 6.60 5.81
C SER A 132 6.94 7.84 4.99
N GLY A 133 6.03 8.80 4.88
CA GLY A 133 6.25 10.05 4.17
C GLY A 133 7.39 10.87 4.77
N LEU A 134 7.42 11.03 6.10
CA LEU A 134 8.48 11.76 6.79
C LEU A 134 9.84 11.08 6.60
N HIS A 135 9.90 9.75 6.63
CA HIS A 135 11.11 9.00 6.31
C HIS A 135 11.61 9.31 4.89
N HIS A 136 10.76 9.15 3.87
CA HIS A 136 11.14 9.40 2.48
C HIS A 136 11.57 10.84 2.22
N PHE A 137 10.96 11.80 2.93
CA PHE A 137 11.35 13.20 2.89
C PHE A 137 12.74 13.44 3.48
N LEU A 138 12.98 12.94 4.70
CA LEU A 138 14.27 13.07 5.38
C LEU A 138 15.40 12.35 4.63
N GLU A 139 15.08 11.24 3.96
CA GLU A 139 16.04 10.48 3.15
C GLU A 139 16.62 11.32 2.01
N GLN A 140 15.87 12.26 1.43
CA GLN A 140 16.39 13.16 0.39
C GLN A 140 17.51 14.05 0.93
N PHE A 141 17.34 14.62 2.13
CA PHE A 141 18.34 15.47 2.76
C PHE A 141 19.58 14.69 3.19
N LEU A 142 19.39 13.50 3.75
CA LEU A 142 20.50 12.60 4.10
C LEU A 142 21.30 12.17 2.88
N TRP A 143 20.63 11.99 1.74
CA TRP A 143 21.30 11.69 0.49
C TRP A 143 22.07 12.90 -0.08
N LEU A 144 21.53 14.12 0.05
CA LEU A 144 22.22 15.34 -0.35
C LEU A 144 23.50 15.59 0.47
N GLU A 145 23.50 15.23 1.74
CA GLU A 145 24.70 15.24 2.58
C GLU A 145 25.70 14.16 2.16
N LYS A 146 25.25 12.92 1.95
CA LYS A 146 26.12 11.83 1.45
C LYS A 146 26.75 12.08 0.08
N THR A 147 26.13 12.92 -0.75
CA THR A 147 26.70 13.32 -2.06
C THR A 147 27.65 14.51 -1.96
N GLY A 148 27.83 15.08 -0.76
CA GLY A 148 28.68 16.24 -0.52
C GLY A 148 28.11 17.55 -1.06
N LEU A 149 26.83 17.57 -1.47
CA LEU A 149 26.19 18.80 -1.94
C LEU A 149 25.86 19.74 -0.78
N ILE A 150 25.63 19.17 0.40
CA ILE A 150 25.49 19.90 1.66
C ILE A 150 26.60 19.42 2.59
N SER A 151 27.42 20.34 3.09
CA SER A 151 28.43 20.04 4.09
C SER A 151 27.78 19.93 5.47
N ASP A 152 28.02 18.84 6.18
CA ASP A 152 27.75 18.79 7.63
C ASP A 152 28.80 19.68 8.30
N ASP A 153 28.42 20.89 8.68
CA ASP A 153 29.27 21.92 9.32
C ASP A 153 29.71 21.52 10.76
N GLY A 154 29.89 20.22 11.02
CA GLY A 154 30.36 19.68 12.30
C GLY A 154 29.33 19.69 13.43
N GLY A 155 28.10 20.13 13.18
CA GLY A 155 27.03 20.28 14.18
C GLY A 155 26.27 18.99 14.52
N GLY A 156 26.56 17.87 13.83
CA GLY A 156 25.88 16.59 14.03
C GLY A 156 24.39 16.63 13.71
N THR A 157 23.95 17.60 12.90
CA THR A 157 22.55 17.78 12.50
C THR A 157 22.09 16.59 11.66
N PHE A 158 22.90 16.14 10.71
CA PHE A 158 22.58 14.99 9.86
C PHE A 158 22.53 13.68 10.65
N ASN A 159 23.33 13.52 11.70
CA ASN A 159 23.20 12.38 12.62
C ASN A 159 21.86 12.37 13.37
N LYS A 160 21.31 13.55 13.70
CA LYS A 160 19.97 13.65 14.30
C LYS A 160 18.87 13.37 13.27
N LEU A 161 19.03 13.85 12.03
CA LEU A 161 18.10 13.58 10.93
C LEU A 161 18.09 12.09 10.55
N ASP A 162 19.24 11.42 10.57
CA ASP A 162 19.34 9.98 10.32
C ASP A 162 18.59 9.19 11.38
N LYS A 163 18.83 9.51 12.67
CA LYS A 163 18.05 8.93 13.77
C LYS A 163 16.56 9.19 13.62
N LEU A 164 16.16 10.43 13.34
CA LEU A 164 14.76 10.80 13.15
C LEU A 164 14.13 10.04 11.97
N SER A 165 14.83 9.92 10.86
CA SER A 165 14.39 9.16 9.68
C SER A 165 14.20 7.68 10.03
N ASN A 166 15.13 7.09 10.78
CA ASN A 166 15.01 5.70 11.24
C ASN A 166 13.80 5.49 12.16
N TYR A 167 13.52 6.43 13.07
CA TYR A 167 12.32 6.39 13.92
C TYR A 167 11.03 6.61 13.13
N ALA A 168 11.03 7.55 12.17
CA ALA A 168 9.88 7.82 11.30
C ALA A 168 9.51 6.57 10.48
N GLU A 169 10.51 5.87 9.94
CA GLU A 169 10.30 4.61 9.21
C GLU A 169 9.72 3.52 10.12
N LEU A 170 10.21 3.40 11.36
CA LEU A 170 9.66 2.46 12.33
C LEU A 170 8.19 2.76 12.65
N VAL A 171 7.84 4.03 12.87
CA VAL A 171 6.45 4.45 13.09
C VAL A 171 5.57 4.12 11.87
N GLY A 172 6.08 4.36 10.67
CA GLY A 172 5.44 3.99 9.41
C GLY A 172 5.14 2.49 9.31
N TYR A 173 6.11 1.65 9.68
CA TYR A 173 5.92 0.19 9.68
C TYR A 173 4.95 -0.29 10.75
N VAL A 174 4.98 0.26 11.96
CA VAL A 174 4.03 -0.08 13.03
C VAL A 174 2.60 0.31 12.64
N GLY A 175 2.41 1.53 12.10
CA GLY A 175 1.12 1.96 11.58
C GLY A 175 0.60 1.05 10.47
N SER A 176 1.48 0.70 9.51
CA SER A 176 1.15 -0.21 8.42
C SER A 176 0.80 -1.62 8.89
N LEU A 177 1.51 -2.13 9.90
CA LEU A 177 1.22 -3.42 10.52
C LEU A 177 -0.17 -3.42 11.16
N GLY A 178 -0.52 -2.35 11.87
CA GLY A 178 -1.85 -2.22 12.46
C GLY A 178 -2.96 -2.22 11.40
N LEU A 179 -2.85 -1.39 10.35
CA LEU A 179 -3.85 -1.33 9.27
C LEU A 179 -4.05 -2.70 8.60
N LYS A 180 -2.94 -3.39 8.31
CA LYS A 180 -2.99 -4.72 7.70
C LYS A 180 -3.58 -5.77 8.64
N SER A 181 -3.34 -5.64 9.95
CA SER A 181 -3.90 -6.54 10.96
C SER A 181 -5.41 -6.37 11.09
N ILE A 182 -5.90 -5.12 11.09
CA ILE A 182 -7.35 -4.83 11.08
C ILE A 182 -7.99 -5.41 9.82
N SER A 183 -7.41 -5.14 8.65
CA SER A 183 -7.91 -5.67 7.38
C SER A 183 -7.93 -7.20 7.34
N LEU A 184 -6.95 -7.87 7.98
CA LEU A 184 -6.94 -9.33 8.12
C LEU A 184 -8.06 -9.82 9.03
N VAL A 185 -8.33 -9.14 10.15
CA VAL A 185 -9.43 -9.47 11.06
C VAL A 185 -10.78 -9.34 10.35
N GLU A 186 -10.98 -8.29 9.57
CA GLU A 186 -12.19 -8.09 8.75
C GLU A 186 -12.38 -9.22 7.74
N THR A 187 -11.32 -9.66 7.06
CA THR A 187 -11.38 -10.80 6.14
C THR A 187 -11.71 -12.11 6.86
N LEU A 188 -11.18 -12.34 8.06
CA LEU A 188 -11.52 -13.50 8.88
C LEU A 188 -12.98 -13.49 9.37
N GLN A 189 -13.56 -12.30 9.57
CA GLN A 189 -14.98 -12.16 9.87
C GLN A 189 -15.84 -12.45 8.63
N ARG A 190 -15.44 -11.92 7.46
CA ARG A 190 -16.10 -12.23 6.17
C ARG A 190 -16.09 -13.74 5.89
N GLU A 191 -14.96 -14.41 6.08
CA GLU A 191 -14.84 -15.87 5.95
C GLU A 191 -15.85 -16.61 6.84
N ARG A 192 -15.91 -16.27 8.13
CA ARG A 192 -16.86 -16.87 9.09
C ARG A 192 -18.33 -16.65 8.69
N ASN A 193 -18.67 -15.45 8.22
CA ASN A 193 -20.02 -15.14 7.78
C ASN A 193 -20.41 -15.90 6.50
N LEU A 194 -19.47 -16.10 5.58
CA LEU A 194 -19.73 -16.94 4.40
C LEU A 194 -19.87 -18.42 4.77
N GLU A 195 -19.05 -18.92 5.72
CA GLU A 195 -19.15 -20.29 6.20
C GLU A 195 -20.50 -20.57 6.88
N SER A 196 -21.00 -19.63 7.68
CA SER A 196 -22.31 -19.76 8.32
C SER A 196 -23.45 -19.76 7.30
N ARG A 197 -23.35 -18.92 6.24
CA ARG A 197 -24.33 -18.90 5.14
C ARG A 197 -24.34 -20.23 4.38
N ILE A 198 -23.18 -20.75 3.96
CA ILE A 198 -23.09 -22.05 3.26
C ILE A 198 -23.66 -23.18 4.12
N ARG A 199 -23.40 -23.15 5.44
CA ARG A 199 -23.94 -24.16 6.36
C ARG A 199 -25.45 -24.04 6.51
N GLY A 200 -25.97 -22.82 6.65
CA GLY A 200 -27.40 -22.52 6.73
C GLY A 200 -28.17 -23.00 5.50
N GLU A 201 -27.68 -22.67 4.30
CA GLU A 201 -28.29 -23.14 3.04
C GLU A 201 -28.30 -24.67 2.97
N ARG A 202 -27.17 -25.35 3.26
CA ARG A 202 -27.13 -26.83 3.28
C ARG A 202 -28.11 -27.47 4.26
N THR A 203 -28.33 -26.85 5.43
CA THR A 203 -29.29 -27.36 6.42
C THR A 203 -30.73 -27.12 6.00
N ALA A 204 -31.01 -26.00 5.31
CA ALA A 204 -32.32 -25.74 4.70
C ALA A 204 -32.63 -26.75 3.58
N SER A 205 -31.67 -27.02 2.68
CA SER A 205 -31.82 -28.03 1.62
C SER A 205 -32.11 -29.42 2.17
N SER A 206 -31.49 -29.76 3.31
CA SER A 206 -31.66 -31.09 3.93
C SER A 206 -33.01 -31.24 4.62
N SER A 207 -33.65 -30.13 5.02
CA SER A 207 -34.97 -30.14 5.66
C SER A 207 -36.10 -30.19 4.62
N ASP A 208 -35.96 -29.49 3.48
CA ASP A 208 -36.98 -29.47 2.41
C ASP A 208 -37.01 -30.74 1.56
N ASN A 209 -35.86 -31.42 1.40
CA ASN A 209 -35.78 -32.70 0.66
C ASN A 209 -36.56 -33.86 1.29
N ASN A 210 -36.98 -33.75 2.56
CA ASN A 210 -37.89 -34.72 3.19
C ASN A 210 -39.38 -34.49 2.83
N ALA A 211 -39.73 -33.39 2.15
CA ALA A 211 -41.11 -33.04 1.80
C ALA A 211 -41.39 -32.99 0.28
N ALA A 212 -40.39 -32.76 -0.59
CA ALA A 212 -40.56 -32.85 -2.04
C ALA A 212 -39.22 -33.15 -2.73
N GLY A 213 -39.14 -34.29 -3.43
CA GLY A 213 -37.94 -34.76 -4.12
C GLY A 213 -37.63 -34.00 -5.42
N GLY A 214 -37.30 -32.72 -5.31
CA GLY A 214 -36.89 -31.88 -6.44
C GLY A 214 -35.92 -30.80 -5.97
N GLY A 215 -34.63 -31.12 -5.95
CA GLY A 215 -33.58 -30.12 -5.72
C GLY A 215 -33.65 -29.04 -6.80
N ASP A 216 -34.04 -27.84 -6.42
CA ASP A 216 -34.16 -26.71 -7.32
C ASP A 216 -32.77 -26.37 -7.88
N HIS A 217 -32.66 -26.31 -9.21
CA HIS A 217 -31.43 -25.92 -9.91
C HIS A 217 -30.86 -24.60 -9.36
N ASN A 218 -31.74 -23.71 -8.90
CA ASN A 218 -31.40 -22.42 -8.31
C ASN A 218 -30.57 -22.54 -7.01
N GLU A 219 -30.84 -23.54 -6.17
CA GLU A 219 -30.14 -23.77 -4.90
C GLU A 219 -28.71 -24.27 -5.11
N LEU A 220 -28.53 -25.19 -6.07
CA LEU A 220 -27.22 -25.67 -6.50
C LEU A 220 -26.38 -24.53 -7.10
N VAL A 221 -27.00 -23.65 -7.90
CA VAL A 221 -26.33 -22.46 -8.46
C VAL A 221 -25.92 -21.51 -7.34
N MET A 222 -26.77 -21.26 -6.35
CA MET A 222 -26.47 -20.38 -5.21
C MET A 222 -25.31 -20.90 -4.33
N ILE A 223 -25.33 -22.19 -3.97
CA ILE A 223 -24.25 -22.82 -3.19
C ILE A 223 -22.93 -22.81 -3.97
N SER A 224 -22.98 -23.01 -5.29
CA SER A 224 -21.79 -22.93 -6.15
C SER A 224 -21.21 -21.51 -6.17
N GLY A 225 -22.05 -20.47 -6.22
CA GLY A 225 -21.66 -19.07 -6.13
C GLY A 225 -20.98 -18.74 -4.80
N LEU A 226 -21.56 -19.14 -3.68
CA LEU A 226 -20.99 -18.94 -2.34
C LEU A 226 -19.63 -19.65 -2.17
N LYS A 227 -19.47 -20.85 -2.73
CA LYS A 227 -18.16 -21.54 -2.76
C LYS A 227 -17.13 -20.78 -3.60
N GLY A 228 -17.55 -20.17 -4.71
CA GLY A 228 -16.68 -19.31 -5.53
C GLY A 228 -16.19 -18.09 -4.75
N GLU A 229 -17.09 -17.42 -4.02
CA GLU A 229 -16.71 -16.30 -3.13
C GLU A 229 -15.77 -16.75 -2.00
N MET A 230 -15.98 -17.95 -1.45
CA MET A 230 -15.10 -18.52 -0.42
C MET A 230 -13.66 -18.69 -0.91
N ILE A 231 -13.47 -19.14 -2.15
CA ILE A 231 -12.12 -19.29 -2.74
C ILE A 231 -11.44 -17.92 -2.81
N LYS A 232 -12.15 -16.89 -3.29
CA LYS A 232 -11.62 -15.51 -3.37
C LYS A 232 -11.24 -14.97 -2.01
N VAL A 233 -12.10 -15.16 -0.98
CA VAL A 233 -11.81 -14.71 0.39
C VAL A 233 -10.58 -15.43 0.96
N LYS A 234 -10.38 -16.72 0.67
CA LYS A 234 -9.19 -17.47 1.09
C LYS A 234 -7.92 -16.97 0.42
N GLU A 235 -7.98 -16.62 -0.87
CA GLU A 235 -6.86 -16.00 -1.58
C GLU A 235 -6.52 -14.62 -0.99
N GLU A 236 -7.52 -13.78 -0.72
CA GLU A 236 -7.35 -12.48 -0.05
C GLU A 236 -6.68 -12.64 1.32
N LYS A 237 -7.15 -13.60 2.12
CA LYS A 237 -6.60 -13.92 3.44
C LYS A 237 -5.13 -14.31 3.36
N LEU A 238 -4.76 -15.22 2.46
CA LEU A 238 -3.36 -15.64 2.29
C LEU A 238 -2.48 -14.46 1.89
N LYS A 239 -2.97 -13.62 0.97
CA LYS A 239 -2.29 -12.39 0.54
C LYS A 239 -2.10 -11.40 1.69
N GLN A 240 -3.06 -11.27 2.60
CA GLN A 240 -2.97 -10.41 3.77
C GLN A 240 -2.03 -10.98 4.84
N GLN A 241 -2.08 -12.30 5.11
CA GLN A 241 -1.19 -12.97 6.05
C GLN A 241 0.29 -12.79 5.68
N ILE A 242 0.63 -13.00 4.40
CA ILE A 242 1.99 -12.75 3.90
C ILE A 242 2.40 -11.29 4.14
N GLN A 243 1.49 -10.34 3.93
CA GLN A 243 1.80 -8.92 4.14
C GLN A 243 1.99 -8.56 5.61
N VAL A 244 1.19 -9.12 6.52
CA VAL A 244 1.35 -8.92 7.97
C VAL A 244 2.68 -9.51 8.45
N ALA A 245 2.98 -10.76 8.06
CA ALA A 245 4.24 -11.41 8.42
C ALA A 245 5.45 -10.63 7.92
N ARG A 246 5.36 -10.09 6.70
CA ARG A 246 6.39 -9.20 6.15
C ARG A 246 6.54 -7.91 6.95
N CYS A 247 5.46 -7.19 7.24
CA CYS A 247 5.54 -5.96 8.02
C CYS A 247 6.13 -6.22 9.41
N PHE A 248 5.82 -7.36 10.02
CA PHE A 248 6.44 -7.77 11.26
C PHE A 248 7.97 -7.93 11.13
N LEU A 249 8.43 -8.57 10.06
CA LEU A 249 9.86 -8.68 9.75
C LEU A 249 10.51 -7.31 9.53
N ASP A 250 9.84 -6.41 8.82
CA ASP A 250 10.34 -5.06 8.55
C ASP A 250 10.48 -4.26 9.86
N VAL A 251 9.47 -4.32 10.75
CA VAL A 251 9.55 -3.74 12.11
C VAL A 251 10.70 -4.34 12.91
N ALA A 252 10.83 -5.67 12.96
CA ALA A 252 11.85 -6.35 13.75
C ALA A 252 13.27 -6.00 13.27
N VAL A 253 13.49 -5.99 11.95
CA VAL A 253 14.76 -5.57 11.34
C VAL A 253 15.07 -4.12 11.67
N LYS A 254 14.08 -3.22 11.57
CA LYS A 254 14.27 -1.80 11.85
C LYS A 254 14.54 -1.52 13.34
N LEU A 255 13.86 -2.24 14.23
CA LEU A 255 14.08 -2.15 15.67
C LEU A 255 15.51 -2.56 16.05
N ALA A 256 16.01 -3.63 15.45
CA ALA A 256 17.37 -4.10 15.66
C ALA A 256 18.42 -3.10 15.17
N LEU A 257 18.20 -2.54 13.98
CA LEU A 257 19.02 -1.47 13.43
C LEU A 257 19.15 -0.27 14.38
N ILE A 258 18.03 0.19 14.95
CA ILE A 258 18.00 1.32 15.88
C ILE A 258 18.72 0.99 17.20
N ARG A 259 18.64 -0.27 17.66
CA ARG A 259 19.34 -0.74 18.87
C ARG A 259 20.85 -0.92 18.69
N GLY A 260 21.37 -0.74 17.47
CA GLY A 260 22.77 -1.03 17.15
C GLY A 260 23.09 -2.53 17.10
N GLU A 261 22.07 -3.38 17.17
CA GLU A 261 22.21 -4.81 16.95
C GLU A 261 22.27 -5.04 15.44
N HIS A 262 23.45 -5.39 14.93
CA HIS A 262 23.58 -5.91 13.57
C HIS A 262 22.94 -7.31 13.52
N LEU A 263 21.60 -7.37 13.43
CA LEU A 263 20.83 -8.59 13.14
C LEU A 263 21.07 -9.10 11.69
N TYR A 264 21.99 -8.45 10.97
CA TYR A 264 22.60 -8.97 9.78
C TYR A 264 23.49 -10.13 10.18
N PHE A 265 23.10 -11.35 9.82
CA PHE A 265 24.07 -12.41 9.54
C PHE A 265 25.26 -11.75 8.83
N GLY A 266 26.42 -11.74 9.47
CA GLY A 266 27.52 -10.78 9.24
C GLY A 266 28.18 -10.79 7.86
N ASN A 267 27.54 -11.36 6.84
CA ASN A 267 28.01 -11.41 5.47
C ASN A 267 27.11 -10.54 4.55
N PRO A 268 27.68 -9.51 3.88
CA PRO A 268 26.96 -8.61 2.97
C PRO A 268 26.27 -9.34 1.81
N PHE A 269 26.70 -10.56 1.47
CA PHE A 269 26.04 -11.43 0.50
C PHE A 269 24.63 -11.84 0.93
N PHE A 270 24.43 -12.30 2.16
CA PHE A 270 23.11 -12.74 2.65
C PHE A 270 22.16 -11.56 2.78
N ALA A 271 22.66 -10.38 3.15
CA ALA A 271 21.89 -9.15 3.15
C ALA A 271 21.38 -8.80 1.74
N ALA A 272 22.25 -8.90 0.72
CA ALA A 272 21.89 -8.65 -0.67
C ALA A 272 20.91 -9.71 -1.22
N LEU A 273 21.11 -10.99 -0.90
CA LEU A 273 20.23 -12.08 -1.30
C LEU A 273 18.83 -11.95 -0.69
N LYS A 274 18.74 -11.61 0.60
CA LYS A 274 17.46 -11.31 1.27
C LYS A 274 16.74 -10.15 0.58
N GLY A 275 17.47 -9.06 0.28
CA GLY A 275 16.93 -7.92 -0.45
C GLY A 275 16.39 -8.30 -1.83
N LEU A 276 17.11 -9.15 -2.55
CA LEU A 276 16.71 -9.67 -3.86
C LEU A 276 15.44 -10.53 -3.78
N VAL A 277 15.40 -11.51 -2.87
CA VAL A 277 14.22 -12.37 -2.67
C VAL A 277 12.99 -11.53 -2.29
N LEU A 278 13.17 -10.56 -1.39
CA LEU A 278 12.09 -9.68 -0.95
C LEU A 278 11.58 -8.78 -2.09
N SER A 279 12.48 -8.31 -2.96
CA SER A 279 12.15 -7.48 -4.13
C SER A 279 11.46 -8.28 -5.25
N ILE A 280 11.82 -9.55 -5.43
CA ILE A 280 11.10 -10.44 -6.36
C ILE A 280 9.68 -10.72 -5.84
N LEU A 281 9.55 -10.96 -4.53
CA LEU A 281 8.26 -11.20 -3.90
C LEU A 281 7.33 -9.97 -3.94
N THR A 282 7.85 -8.74 -3.86
CA THR A 282 7.04 -7.52 -4.10
C THR A 282 6.58 -7.40 -5.54
N THR A 283 7.45 -7.68 -6.50
CA THR A 283 7.16 -7.49 -7.93
C THR A 283 5.96 -8.33 -8.37
N ARG A 284 5.84 -9.55 -7.84
CA ARG A 284 4.69 -10.44 -8.13
C ARG A 284 3.34 -9.84 -7.70
N LYS A 285 3.31 -8.98 -6.68
CA LYS A 285 2.10 -8.33 -6.17
C LYS A 285 1.55 -7.26 -7.14
N ILE A 286 2.42 -6.60 -7.90
CA ILE A 286 2.04 -5.54 -8.84
C ILE A 286 1.48 -6.15 -10.13
N TRP A 287 2.09 -7.24 -10.61
CA TRP A 287 1.65 -7.90 -11.85
C TRP A 287 0.31 -8.62 -11.74
N SER A 288 -0.09 -9.11 -10.56
CA SER A 288 -1.39 -9.77 -10.38
C SER A 288 -2.54 -8.82 -10.05
N SER A 289 -2.28 -7.52 -9.88
CA SER A 289 -3.29 -6.52 -9.51
C SER A 289 -3.69 -5.62 -10.69
N SER A 290 -3.06 -5.80 -11.85
CA SER A 290 -3.25 -4.97 -13.05
C SER A 290 -3.97 -5.70 -14.21
N TYR A 291 -4.54 -6.88 -13.94
CA TYR A 291 -5.39 -7.63 -14.87
C TYR A 291 -6.70 -8.00 -14.19
#